data_AF-K1YTR3-F1
#
_entry.id   AF-K1YTR3-F1
#
_cell.length_a   1.000
_cell.length_b   1.000
_cell.length_c   1.000
_cell.angle_alpha   90.00
_cell.angle_beta   90.00
_cell.angle_gamma   90.00
#
_symmetry.space_group_name_H-M   'P 1'
#
loop_
_entity.id
_entity.type
_entity.pdbx_description
1 polymer ?
#
loop_
_entity_poly.entity_id
_entity_poly.type
_entity_poly.pdbx_seq_one_letter_code
_entity_poly.pdbx_strand_id
1 'polypeptide(L)'
;MQQRIACILVTVCLFAASVSPAAALDENLASQVLAEINLARAEPSKYGGFLREYRNHFKGMLYQIPGMDAPRETDEGAAAVDEAIKFLPQEKPSQLIGKPGSDCHK
;
A
#
# COMPACT_ATOMS: atom_id res chain seq x y z
N MET A 1 5.38 -7.32 56.30
CA MET A 1 6.32 -6.66 55.35
C MET A 1 6.48 -7.42 54.04
N GLN A 2 6.41 -8.76 54.03
CA GLN A 2 6.62 -9.62 52.84
C GLN A 2 5.49 -9.57 51.79
N GLN A 3 4.27 -9.20 52.17
CA GLN A 3 3.08 -9.26 51.30
C GLN A 3 2.90 -8.02 50.39
N ARG A 4 3.64 -6.93 50.66
CA ARG A 4 3.62 -5.71 49.83
C ARG A 4 4.57 -5.80 48.63
N ILE A 5 5.65 -6.58 48.75
CA ILE A 5 6.67 -6.74 47.70
C ILE A 5 6.12 -7.61 46.55
N ALA A 6 5.34 -8.64 46.89
CA ALA A 6 4.69 -9.51 45.90
C ALA A 6 3.68 -8.77 45.01
N CYS A 7 2.90 -7.83 45.55
CA CYS A 7 1.92 -7.07 44.77
C CYS A 7 2.56 -6.08 43.79
N ILE A 8 3.74 -5.54 44.12
CA ILE A 8 4.47 -4.59 43.26
C ILE A 8 5.16 -5.32 42.10
N LEU A 9 5.66 -6.54 42.32
CA LEU A 9 6.28 -7.34 41.25
C LEU A 9 5.25 -7.91 40.25
N VAL A 10 4.03 -8.23 40.70
CA VAL A 10 2.96 -8.73 39.81
C VAL A 10 2.38 -7.63 38.92
N THR A 11 2.36 -6.37 39.36
CA THR A 11 1.84 -5.24 38.57
C THR A 11 2.82 -4.70 37.53
N VAL A 12 4.13 -4.85 37.72
CA VAL A 12 5.15 -4.41 36.74
C VAL A 12 5.21 -5.31 35.50
N CYS A 13 4.93 -6.61 35.63
CA CYS A 13 4.95 -7.54 34.49
C CYS A 13 3.73 -7.42 33.56
N LEU A 14 2.64 -6.79 33.99
CA LEU A 14 1.41 -6.71 33.19
C LEU A 14 1.39 -5.52 32.21
N PHE A 15 2.35 -4.60 32.30
CA PHE A 15 2.42 -3.41 31.44
C PHE A 15 3.38 -3.56 30.23
N ALA A 16 4.07 -4.69 30.08
CA ALA A 16 5.16 -4.85 29.11
C ALA A 16 4.77 -5.63 27.83
N ALA A 17 3.50 -5.66 27.42
CA ALA A 17 3.05 -6.44 26.26
C ALA A 17 2.04 -5.72 25.34
N SER A 18 2.24 -4.43 25.10
CA SER A 18 1.46 -3.67 24.11
C SER A 18 2.33 -2.99 23.06
N VAL A 19 3.37 -3.67 22.57
CA VAL A 19 3.94 -3.30 21.26
C VAL A 19 3.03 -3.91 20.19
N SER A 20 2.17 -3.07 19.61
CA SER A 20 1.31 -3.50 18.50
C SER A 20 2.15 -3.54 17.21
N PRO A 21 2.25 -4.69 16.51
CA PRO A 21 3.01 -4.79 15.26
C PRO A 21 2.37 -4.04 14.08
N ALA A 22 1.19 -3.45 14.25
CA ALA A 22 0.47 -2.71 13.21
C ALA A 22 1.28 -1.54 12.62
N ALA A 23 2.09 -0.85 13.42
CA ALA A 23 2.91 0.27 12.95
C ALA A 23 4.03 -0.16 12.00
N ALA A 24 4.56 -1.39 12.14
CA ALA A 24 5.64 -1.89 11.28
C ALA A 24 5.14 -2.38 9.91
N LEU A 25 3.88 -2.81 9.81
CA LEU A 25 3.26 -3.18 8.53
C LEU A 25 2.96 -1.95 7.66
N ASP A 26 2.62 -0.83 8.30
CA ASP A 26 2.24 0.43 7.64
C ASP A 26 3.43 1.12 6.96
N GLU A 27 4.60 1.15 7.61
CA GLU A 27 5.83 1.75 7.05
C GLU A 27 6.29 1.02 5.77
N ASN A 28 6.13 -0.29 5.74
CA ASN A 28 6.46 -1.10 4.57
C ASN A 28 5.50 -0.85 3.40
N LEU A 29 4.19 -0.76 3.67
CA LEU A 29 3.19 -0.45 2.65
C LEU A 29 3.40 0.95 2.07
N ALA A 30 3.60 1.96 2.92
CA ALA A 30 3.87 3.33 2.49
C ALA A 30 5.08 3.41 1.55
N SER A 31 6.16 2.71 1.89
CA SER A 31 7.37 2.64 1.04
C SER A 31 7.11 1.94 -0.30
N GLN A 32 6.30 0.88 -0.32
CA GLN A 32 5.89 0.20 -1.56
C GLN A 32 5.03 1.11 -2.46
N VAL A 33 4.04 1.79 -1.88
CA VAL A 33 3.20 2.75 -2.60
C VAL A 33 4.04 3.90 -3.17
N LEU A 34 5.00 4.42 -2.40
CA LEU A 34 5.91 5.45 -2.87
C LEU A 34 6.77 4.97 -4.05
N ALA A 35 7.27 3.74 -3.99
CA ALA A 35 8.03 3.13 -5.07
C ALA A 35 7.19 2.99 -6.35
N GLU A 36 5.93 2.58 -6.23
CA GLU A 36 5.01 2.43 -7.35
C GLU A 36 4.68 3.78 -8.02
N ILE A 37 4.37 4.80 -7.23
CA ILE A 37 4.15 6.17 -7.73
C ILE A 37 5.41 6.68 -8.45
N ASN A 38 6.58 6.43 -7.86
CA ASN A 38 7.85 6.82 -8.46
C ASN A 38 8.15 6.10 -9.77
N LEU A 39 7.78 4.82 -9.89
CA LEU A 39 7.89 4.08 -11.15
C LEU A 39 6.99 4.69 -12.23
N ALA A 40 5.73 5.01 -11.89
CA ALA A 40 4.81 5.67 -12.81
C ALA A 40 5.33 7.04 -13.28
N ARG A 41 6.00 7.79 -12.39
CA ARG A 41 6.57 9.12 -12.68
C ARG A 41 7.86 9.07 -13.50
N ALA A 42 8.76 8.13 -13.20
CA ALA A 42 10.07 8.03 -13.82
C ALA A 42 10.04 7.25 -15.15
N GLU A 43 9.17 6.25 -15.24
CA GLU A 43 9.07 5.36 -16.41
C GLU A 43 7.60 5.19 -16.86
N PRO A 44 6.88 6.26 -17.25
CA PRO A 44 5.43 6.21 -17.47
C PRO A 44 5.01 5.21 -18.57
N SER A 45 5.77 5.10 -19.67
CA SER A 45 5.49 4.11 -20.72
C SER A 45 5.59 2.65 -20.24
N LYS A 46 6.55 2.37 -19.34
CA LYS A 46 6.72 1.05 -18.72
C LYS A 46 5.58 0.79 -17.74
N TYR A 47 5.17 1.81 -16.98
CA TYR A 47 4.00 1.74 -16.10
C TYR A 47 2.72 1.42 -16.87
N GLY A 48 2.50 2.08 -18.01
CA GLY A 48 1.41 1.74 -18.92
C GLY A 48 1.46 0.29 -19.44
N GLY A 49 2.65 -0.33 -19.48
CA GLY A 49 2.80 -1.77 -19.73
C GLY A 49 2.22 -2.64 -18.64
N PHE A 50 2.53 -2.35 -17.37
CA PHE A 50 1.92 -3.05 -16.23
C PHE A 50 0.40 -2.89 -16.21
N LEU A 51 -0.11 -1.68 -16.51
CA LEU A 51 -1.56 -1.46 -16.56
C LEU A 51 -2.26 -2.28 -17.66
N ARG A 52 -1.59 -2.56 -18.79
CA ARG A 52 -2.16 -3.45 -19.82
C ARG A 52 -2.36 -4.88 -19.32
N GLU A 53 -1.45 -5.40 -18.51
CA GLU A 53 -1.62 -6.71 -17.88
C GLU A 53 -2.70 -6.65 -16.80
N TYR A 54 -2.66 -5.62 -15.95
CA TYR A 54 -3.61 -5.39 -14.87
C TYR A 54 -5.06 -5.26 -15.36
N ARG A 55 -5.25 -4.66 -16.53
CA ARG A 55 -6.56 -4.49 -17.19
C ARG A 55 -7.31 -5.81 -17.44
N ASN A 56 -6.60 -6.94 -17.49
CA ASN A 56 -7.23 -8.26 -17.62
C ASN A 56 -8.03 -8.69 -16.39
N HIS A 57 -7.81 -8.03 -15.24
CA HIS A 57 -8.62 -8.23 -14.05
C HIS A 57 -9.98 -7.54 -14.11
N PHE A 58 -10.24 -6.67 -15.10
CA PHE A 58 -11.51 -5.97 -15.23
C PHE A 58 -12.44 -6.61 -16.27
N LYS A 59 -13.71 -6.75 -15.91
CA LYS A 59 -14.82 -7.08 -16.80
C LYS A 59 -15.93 -6.04 -16.63
N GLY A 60 -15.88 -4.98 -17.43
CA GLY A 60 -16.78 -3.82 -17.28
C GLY A 60 -16.50 -3.12 -15.96
N MET A 61 -17.51 -3.04 -15.09
CA MET A 61 -17.41 -2.47 -13.74
C MET A 61 -16.89 -3.45 -12.68
N LEU A 62 -16.70 -4.71 -13.04
CA LEU A 62 -16.27 -5.75 -12.12
C LEU A 62 -14.75 -5.91 -12.14
N TYR A 63 -14.12 -5.76 -10.99
CA TYR A 63 -12.70 -6.01 -10.76
C TYR A 63 -12.48 -7.35 -10.05
N GLN A 64 -11.80 -8.27 -10.72
CA GLN A 64 -11.41 -9.57 -10.21
C GLN A 64 -10.11 -9.46 -9.42
N ILE A 65 -10.21 -9.46 -8.10
CA ILE A 65 -9.05 -9.46 -7.21
C ILE A 65 -8.39 -10.85 -7.26
N PRO A 66 -7.09 -10.95 -7.55
CA PRO A 66 -6.36 -12.23 -7.49
C PRO A 66 -6.49 -12.87 -6.10
N GLY A 67 -6.88 -14.15 -6.06
CA GLY A 67 -7.06 -14.90 -4.82
C GLY A 67 -8.41 -14.70 -4.12
N MET A 68 -9.33 -13.90 -4.70
CA MET A 68 -10.73 -13.82 -4.25
C MET A 68 -11.67 -14.43 -5.28
N ASP A 69 -12.69 -15.17 -4.84
CA ASP A 69 -13.63 -15.82 -5.76
C ASP A 69 -14.67 -14.84 -6.34
N ALA A 70 -15.06 -13.84 -5.56
CA ALA A 70 -16.04 -12.84 -5.97
C ALA A 70 -15.36 -11.54 -6.44
N PRO A 71 -15.73 -11.01 -7.62
CA PRO A 71 -15.24 -9.71 -8.06
C PRO A 71 -15.86 -8.58 -7.24
N ARG A 72 -15.21 -7.41 -7.26
CA ARG A 72 -15.70 -6.16 -6.67
C ARG A 72 -16.27 -5.26 -7.75
N GLU A 73 -17.45 -4.71 -7.51
CA GLU A 73 -17.99 -3.64 -8.36
C GLU A 73 -17.24 -2.33 -8.08
N THR A 74 -16.99 -1.57 -9.14
CA THR A 74 -16.29 -0.28 -9.14
C THR A 74 -17.15 0.73 -9.90
N ASP A 75 -17.04 2.00 -9.55
CA ASP A 75 -17.81 3.06 -10.23
C ASP A 75 -17.16 3.48 -11.55
N GLU A 76 -15.83 3.34 -11.65
CA GLU A 76 -15.02 3.74 -12.79
C GLU A 76 -14.85 2.61 -13.82
N GLY A 77 -14.63 1.39 -13.33
CA GLY A 77 -14.44 0.20 -14.16
C GLY A 77 -13.19 0.21 -15.04
N ALA A 78 -13.22 -0.71 -16.01
CA ALA A 78 -12.16 -0.90 -17.01
C ALA A 78 -11.81 0.38 -17.80
N ALA A 79 -12.76 1.30 -17.97
CA ALA A 79 -12.60 2.50 -18.77
C ALA A 79 -11.53 3.44 -18.19
N ALA A 80 -11.47 3.60 -16.87
CA ALA A 80 -10.43 4.42 -16.23
C ALA A 80 -9.03 3.84 -16.45
N VAL A 81 -8.90 2.51 -16.42
CA VAL A 81 -7.62 1.83 -16.71
C VAL A 81 -7.24 2.01 -18.18
N ASP A 82 -8.19 1.90 -19.11
CA ASP A 82 -7.97 2.12 -20.54
C ASP A 82 -7.50 3.56 -20.84
N GLU A 83 -8.07 4.55 -20.15
CA GLU A 83 -7.64 5.94 -20.22
C GLU A 83 -6.20 6.11 -19.74
N ALA A 84 -5.85 5.54 -18.59
CA ALA A 84 -4.49 5.60 -18.06
C ALA A 84 -3.48 4.94 -19.00
N ILE A 85 -3.82 3.79 -19.60
CA ILE A 85 -2.98 3.10 -20.60
C ILE A 85 -2.72 3.99 -21.82
N LYS A 86 -3.72 4.77 -22.26
CA LYS A 86 -3.59 5.70 -23.38
C LYS A 86 -2.77 6.94 -23.02
N PHE A 87 -2.96 7.46 -21.82
CA PHE A 87 -2.35 8.70 -21.34
C PHE A 87 -0.85 8.55 -21.03
N LEU A 88 -0.47 7.54 -20.23
CA LEU A 88 0.89 7.42 -19.69
C LEU A 88 2.01 7.43 -20.74
N PRO A 89 1.91 6.75 -21.90
CA PRO A 89 2.96 6.80 -22.91
C PRO A 89 3.22 8.20 -23.51
N GLN A 90 2.29 9.14 -23.31
CA GLN A 90 2.40 10.52 -23.79
C GLN A 90 3.12 11.43 -22.77
N GLU A 91 3.22 10.97 -21.52
CA GLU A 91 3.83 11.73 -20.43
C GLU A 91 5.36 11.66 -20.47
N LYS A 92 5.99 12.77 -20.10
CA LYS A 92 7.44 12.83 -19.96
C LYS A 92 7.84 12.34 -18.57
N PRO A 93 8.93 11.57 -18.45
CA PRO A 93 9.53 11.24 -17.15
C PRO A 93 9.72 12.48 -16.26
N SER A 94 9.42 12.34 -14.98
CA SER A 94 9.54 13.40 -13.98
C SER A 94 10.34 12.93 -12.76
N GLN A 95 10.76 13.90 -11.94
CA GLN A 95 11.53 13.62 -10.73
C GLN A 95 10.72 12.80 -9.70
N LEU A 96 11.45 11.95 -8.99
CA LEU A 96 10.93 11.14 -7.89
C LEU A 96 10.44 12.04 -6.75
N ILE A 97 9.43 11.56 -6.03
CA ILE A 97 8.93 12.19 -4.80
C ILE A 97 9.27 11.31 -3.61
N GLY A 98 9.62 11.93 -2.48
CA GLY A 98 9.96 11.25 -1.23
C GLY A 98 11.24 10.41 -1.27
N LYS A 99 11.68 9.93 -0.12
CA LYS A 99 12.66 8.82 -0.03
C LYS A 99 11.94 7.57 0.50
N PRO A 100 12.24 6.37 -0.01
CA PRO A 100 11.77 5.14 0.61
C PRO A 100 12.20 5.13 2.08
N GLY A 101 11.27 4.91 3.01
CA GLY A 101 11.55 4.89 4.45
C GLY A 101 11.82 6.23 5.14
N SER A 102 11.58 7.39 4.50
CA SER A 102 11.64 8.67 5.23
C SER A 102 10.34 8.96 5.98
N ASP A 103 10.24 8.35 7.17
CA ASP A 103 9.44 8.73 8.34
C ASP A 103 8.20 9.61 8.12
N CYS A 104 7.01 9.00 8.25
CA CYS A 104 5.74 9.69 8.54
C CYS A 104 5.60 10.05 10.04
N HIS A 105 6.71 10.36 10.74
CA HIS A 105 6.68 10.74 12.15
C HIS A 105 6.16 12.19 12.29
N LYS A 106 4.85 12.32 12.51
CA LYS A 106 4.25 13.47 13.19
C LYS A 106 3.25 12.98 14.22
#